data_AF-R7LC48-F1
#
_entry.id   AF-R7LC48-F1
#
_cell.length_a   1.000
_cell.length_b   1.000
_cell.length_c   1.000
_cell.angle_alpha   90.00
_cell.angle_beta   90.00
_cell.angle_gamma   90.00
#
_symmetry.space_group_name_H-M   'P 1'
#
loop_
_entity.id
_entity.type
_entity.pdbx_description
1 polymer ?
#
loop_
_entity_poly.entity_id
_entity_poly.type
_entity_poly.pdbx_seq_one_letter_code
_entity_poly.pdbx_strand_id
1 'polypeptide(L)'
;MAEASGFDVALTYRIRSVAHPELVLGNGDSGENNVRIVGEKVDKQNRGQYWNIKMLDLKRRVVENAFYTQNFDDGGDNAQITWLLQWPAADGVWNNAQFVFEPVKGQKQTYIIRSAGKKADKMYALQNGKLTVAPYNAANREAWFTFEQVEKPKIKSPYWEDETRFAENKEPGVATYMPYETEALMLADKAYYDTPWVTPRNARYLCLNGTWKFNLVSEPSKRPLDFYKEGFDVTNWDNIPVPSNWEMQGYDKPIYSNVEYPHSNTPPFIKARPGFNDGGKNYGINPVGSYVRTFDLPANWDGRRTFIHFGGIYSAAFVWLNGQYVGYTQGANNVSEFDVTKHLRQGKNTLAVQVFRWSDGSYLECQDMFRMSGIFREVYLFNTPKAAVRDHYITSELSADYAKADVNIQLTIDNRDNEQAEKKFIAKIFAPDGTLVKETSLSSKARHGEQLNLKFSIDRPQLWSAETPTLYTVRIIQQNAQGQDEMAFATKYGFRRIEIKNSLFYVTGQRVMPKGVNRHDTSPAPRGGTATTHRRFTAVPPRPTKCFAT
;
A
#
# COMPACT_ATOMS: atom_id res chain seq x y z
N MET A 1 14.25 -31.48 45.45
CA MET A 1 14.32 -30.15 44.81
C MET A 1 13.39 -30.18 43.61
N ALA A 2 12.46 -29.23 43.47
CA ALA A 2 11.66 -29.13 42.26
C ALA A 2 12.56 -28.58 41.16
N GLU A 3 12.75 -29.32 40.06
CA GLU A 3 13.52 -28.85 38.90
C GLU A 3 12.90 -27.56 38.37
N ALA A 4 13.68 -26.49 38.32
CA ALA A 4 13.32 -25.32 37.55
C ALA A 4 13.53 -25.69 36.07
N SER A 5 12.47 -26.17 35.40
CA SER A 5 12.49 -26.26 33.94
C SER A 5 12.76 -24.87 33.37
N GLY A 6 13.79 -24.76 32.53
CA GLY A 6 14.12 -23.52 31.82
C GLY A 6 13.01 -23.15 30.83
N PHE A 7 12.86 -21.86 30.55
CA PHE A 7 12.02 -21.35 29.46
C PHE A 7 12.89 -21.08 28.24
N ASP A 8 12.34 -21.33 27.06
CA ASP A 8 12.98 -21.02 25.78
C ASP A 8 12.17 -19.91 25.10
N VAL A 9 12.85 -18.82 24.74
CA VAL A 9 12.22 -17.67 24.07
C VAL A 9 11.67 -18.03 22.69
N ALA A 10 12.21 -19.07 22.04
CA ALA A 10 11.71 -19.56 20.76
C ALA A 10 10.39 -20.33 20.89
N LEU A 11 10.00 -20.73 22.10
CA LEU A 11 8.76 -21.46 22.38
C LEU A 11 7.66 -20.51 22.84
N THR A 12 6.41 -20.88 22.54
CA THR A 12 5.22 -20.11 22.91
C THR A 12 4.47 -20.80 24.03
N TYR A 13 3.96 -20.00 24.96
CA TYR A 13 3.29 -20.47 26.17
C TYR A 13 1.92 -19.81 26.36
N ARG A 14 1.01 -20.54 26.98
CA ARG A 14 -0.19 -20.01 27.65
C ARG A 14 0.01 -20.08 29.15
N ILE A 15 -0.32 -18.99 29.84
CA ILE A 15 -0.20 -18.92 31.29
C ILE A 15 -1.59 -19.18 31.87
N ARG A 16 -1.83 -20.35 32.46
CA ARG A 16 -3.14 -20.78 32.97
C ARG A 16 -3.24 -20.60 34.47
N SER A 17 -4.40 -20.12 34.95
CA SER A 17 -4.67 -20.04 36.39
C SER A 17 -4.93 -21.41 36.99
N VAL A 18 -4.34 -21.69 38.15
CA VAL A 18 -4.59 -22.93 38.91
C VAL A 18 -5.88 -22.85 39.73
N ALA A 19 -6.27 -21.65 40.19
CA ALA A 19 -7.54 -21.43 40.89
C ALA A 19 -8.74 -21.41 39.92
N HIS A 20 -8.51 -20.95 38.69
CA HIS A 20 -9.50 -20.85 37.62
C HIS A 20 -9.00 -21.56 36.35
N PRO A 21 -9.03 -22.90 36.28
CA PRO A 21 -8.43 -23.67 35.18
C PRO A 21 -8.99 -23.36 33.78
N GLU A 22 -10.20 -22.80 33.70
CA GLU A 22 -10.84 -22.34 32.47
C GLU A 22 -10.23 -21.05 31.91
N LEU A 23 -9.44 -20.32 32.71
CA LEU A 23 -8.86 -19.04 32.37
C LEU A 23 -7.35 -19.11 32.09
N VAL A 24 -6.94 -18.41 31.03
CA VAL A 24 -5.54 -18.09 30.72
C VAL A 24 -5.31 -16.59 30.82
N LEU A 25 -4.08 -16.17 31.08
CA LEU A 25 -3.73 -14.76 31.04
C LEU A 25 -3.73 -14.26 29.59
N GLY A 26 -4.47 -13.17 29.36
CA GLY A 26 -4.58 -12.49 28.09
C GLY A 26 -4.64 -10.97 28.23
N ASN A 27 -4.64 -10.29 27.10
CA ASN A 27 -4.69 -8.82 26.99
C ASN A 27 -5.88 -8.32 26.15
N GLY A 28 -6.90 -9.15 25.92
CA GLY A 28 -8.06 -8.81 25.11
C GLY A 28 -7.78 -8.71 23.61
N ASP A 29 -6.79 -9.47 23.11
CA ASP A 29 -6.31 -9.42 21.72
C ASP A 29 -5.88 -7.98 21.33
N SER A 30 -5.15 -7.30 22.21
CA SER A 30 -4.75 -5.91 22.00
C SER A 30 -3.24 -5.75 22.09
N GLY A 31 -2.62 -5.07 21.12
CA GLY A 31 -1.23 -4.63 21.18
C GLY A 31 -1.10 -3.15 21.54
N GLU A 32 -2.13 -2.54 22.12
CA GLU A 32 -2.04 -1.17 22.66
C GLU A 32 -1.23 -1.14 23.97
N ASN A 33 -0.59 0.00 24.26
CA ASN A 33 0.11 0.19 25.53
C ASN A 33 -0.89 0.33 26.70
N ASN A 34 -0.47 0.04 27.93
CA ASN A 34 -1.27 0.12 29.16
C ASN A 34 -2.47 -0.84 29.25
N VAL A 35 -2.64 -1.76 28.30
CA VAL A 35 -3.67 -2.79 28.39
C VAL A 35 -3.36 -3.69 29.59
N ARG A 36 -4.40 -4.01 30.37
CA ARG A 36 -4.26 -4.83 31.58
C ARG A 36 -4.18 -6.30 31.19
N ILE A 37 -3.34 -7.04 31.90
CA ILE A 37 -3.34 -8.50 31.84
C ILE A 37 -4.49 -9.01 32.70
N VAL A 38 -5.34 -9.84 32.11
CA VAL A 38 -6.60 -10.33 32.71
C VAL A 38 -6.74 -11.83 32.49
N GLY A 39 -7.64 -12.47 33.24
CA GLY A 39 -8.02 -13.86 33.02
C GLY A 39 -9.10 -13.96 31.96
N GLU A 40 -8.87 -14.77 30.94
CA GLU A 40 -9.74 -14.94 29.78
C GLU A 40 -9.99 -16.40 29.49
N LYS A 41 -11.19 -16.71 28.98
CA LYS A 41 -11.44 -18.04 28.41
C LYS A 41 -10.51 -18.27 27.22
N VAL A 42 -10.05 -19.51 27.08
CA VAL A 42 -9.17 -19.91 25.99
C VAL A 42 -9.83 -19.64 24.62
N ASP A 43 -9.16 -18.85 23.79
CA ASP A 43 -9.53 -18.57 22.40
C ASP A 43 -8.30 -18.74 21.50
N LYS A 44 -8.39 -19.65 20.52
CA LYS A 44 -7.28 -19.95 19.59
C LYS A 44 -7.00 -18.81 18.60
N GLN A 45 -7.92 -17.86 18.46
CA GLN A 45 -7.77 -16.69 17.58
C GLN A 45 -7.29 -15.44 18.32
N ASN A 46 -7.29 -15.46 19.66
CA ASN A 46 -6.86 -14.34 20.49
C ASN A 46 -5.33 -14.38 20.66
N ARG A 47 -4.64 -13.49 19.93
CA ARG A 47 -3.17 -13.33 19.95
C ARG A 47 -2.65 -12.92 21.31
N GLY A 48 -3.49 -12.22 22.08
CA GLY A 48 -3.25 -11.79 23.44
C GLY A 48 -2.98 -12.89 24.45
N GLN A 49 -3.30 -14.14 24.13
CA GLN A 49 -3.16 -15.29 25.05
C GLN A 49 -1.85 -16.06 24.87
N TYR A 50 -0.95 -15.59 24.00
CA TYR A 50 0.27 -16.30 23.62
C TYR A 50 1.51 -15.49 24.02
N TRP A 51 2.42 -16.13 24.76
CA TRP A 51 3.57 -15.46 25.37
C TRP A 51 4.87 -16.18 25.04
N ASN A 52 5.92 -15.44 24.69
CA ASN A 52 7.29 -15.92 24.66
C ASN A 52 7.99 -15.51 25.96
N ILE A 53 8.80 -16.41 26.53
CA ILE A 53 9.39 -16.19 27.85
C ILE A 53 10.91 -16.22 27.72
N LYS A 54 11.53 -15.04 27.89
CA LYS A 54 12.98 -14.89 27.82
C LYS A 54 13.59 -15.01 29.21
N MET A 55 14.56 -15.91 29.36
CA MET A 55 15.38 -16.01 30.57
C MET A 55 16.47 -14.93 30.51
N LEU A 56 16.51 -14.03 31.50
CA LEU A 56 17.59 -13.05 31.65
C LEU A 56 18.77 -13.64 32.44
N ASP A 57 18.45 -14.45 33.43
CA ASP A 57 19.37 -15.27 34.22
C ASP A 57 18.58 -16.43 34.87
N LEU A 58 19.20 -17.16 35.80
CA LEU A 58 18.58 -18.31 36.48
C LEU A 58 17.32 -17.95 37.30
N LYS A 59 17.09 -16.66 37.60
CA LYS A 59 15.99 -16.19 38.46
C LYS A 59 15.03 -15.25 37.74
N ARG A 60 15.52 -14.42 36.82
CA ARG A 60 14.74 -13.35 36.17
C ARG A 60 14.30 -13.71 34.76
N ARG A 61 13.07 -13.33 34.43
CA ARG A 61 12.42 -13.57 33.14
C ARG A 61 11.75 -12.30 32.62
N VAL A 62 11.58 -12.24 31.31
CA VAL A 62 10.70 -11.29 30.62
C VAL A 62 9.59 -12.09 29.96
N VAL A 63 8.36 -11.57 30.00
CA VAL A 63 7.20 -12.17 29.34
C VAL A 63 6.79 -11.25 28.20
N GLU A 64 7.12 -11.67 26.98
CA GLU A 64 6.80 -10.95 25.75
C GLU A 64 5.54 -11.55 25.12
N ASN A 65 4.66 -10.75 24.54
CA ASN A 65 3.57 -11.30 23.74
C ASN A 65 4.12 -11.91 22.44
N ALA A 66 3.62 -13.08 22.04
CA ALA A 66 4.15 -13.76 20.87
C ALA A 66 3.78 -13.10 19.53
N PHE A 67 2.83 -12.16 19.51
CA PHE A 67 2.32 -11.48 18.32
C PHE A 67 2.44 -9.96 18.36
N TYR A 68 2.60 -9.37 19.54
CA TYR A 68 2.76 -7.94 19.74
C TYR A 68 4.14 -7.62 20.33
N THR A 69 4.59 -6.38 20.21
CA THR A 69 5.88 -5.94 20.75
C THR A 69 5.84 -5.64 22.26
N GLN A 70 4.67 -5.74 22.89
CA GLN A 70 4.48 -5.46 24.30
C GLN A 70 4.86 -6.65 25.19
N ASN A 71 5.34 -6.32 26.39
CA ASN A 71 5.77 -7.23 27.44
C ASN A 71 4.93 -7.00 28.69
N PHE A 72 4.88 -7.97 29.61
CA PHE A 72 4.41 -7.71 30.97
C PHE A 72 5.22 -6.56 31.59
N ASP A 73 4.54 -5.63 32.27
CA ASP A 73 5.15 -4.49 32.95
C ASP A 73 4.45 -4.27 34.29
N ASP A 74 5.23 -4.17 35.36
CA ASP A 74 4.72 -4.00 36.72
C ASP A 74 4.42 -2.55 37.15
N GLY A 75 4.67 -1.57 36.28
CA GLY A 75 4.50 -0.15 36.57
C GLY A 75 5.57 0.45 37.50
N GLY A 76 6.61 -0.31 37.86
CA GLY A 76 7.74 0.17 38.66
C GLY A 76 7.33 0.74 40.01
N ASP A 77 7.83 1.93 40.34
CA ASP A 77 7.56 2.65 41.59
C ASP A 77 6.18 3.36 41.63
N ASN A 78 5.37 3.26 40.57
CA ASN A 78 4.06 3.92 40.54
C ASN A 78 3.04 3.15 41.39
N ALA A 79 2.75 3.70 42.57
CA ALA A 79 1.80 3.14 43.53
C ALA A 79 0.34 3.08 43.01
N GLN A 80 -0.02 3.87 42.00
CA GLN A 80 -1.35 3.82 41.39
C GLN A 80 -1.54 2.58 40.51
N ILE A 81 -0.45 1.97 40.03
CA ILE A 81 -0.49 0.77 39.21
C ILE A 81 -0.53 -0.45 40.14
N THR A 82 -1.75 -0.93 40.38
CA THR A 82 -2.07 -2.08 41.25
C THR A 82 -2.42 -3.34 40.45
N TRP A 83 -2.13 -3.35 39.14
CA TRP A 83 -2.36 -4.45 38.21
C TRP A 83 -1.13 -4.67 37.34
N LEU A 84 -1.06 -5.84 36.71
CA LEU A 84 -0.09 -6.09 35.65
C LEU A 84 -0.63 -5.53 34.32
N LEU A 85 0.19 -4.78 33.60
CA LEU A 85 -0.15 -4.23 32.29
C LEU A 85 0.85 -4.69 31.25
N GLN A 86 0.63 -4.28 29.99
CA GLN A 86 1.59 -4.46 28.93
C GLN A 86 2.23 -3.15 28.46
N TRP A 87 3.54 -3.18 28.22
CA TRP A 87 4.33 -2.05 27.73
C TRP A 87 5.48 -2.51 26.83
N PRO A 88 5.89 -1.73 25.82
CA PRO A 88 7.05 -2.07 24.99
C PRO A 88 8.34 -2.07 25.83
N ALA A 89 9.17 -3.09 25.65
CA ALA A 89 10.51 -3.16 26.24
C ALA A 89 11.52 -3.52 25.15
N ALA A 90 12.77 -3.06 25.31
CA ALA A 90 13.84 -3.31 24.36
C ALA A 90 14.86 -4.28 24.96
N ASP A 91 15.51 -5.06 24.09
CA ASP A 91 16.55 -5.99 24.56
C ASP A 91 17.68 -5.24 25.29
N GLY A 92 18.08 -5.75 26.44
CA GLY A 92 19.03 -5.09 27.35
C GLY A 92 18.45 -3.93 28.18
N VAL A 93 17.23 -3.47 27.93
CA VAL A 93 16.54 -2.38 28.66
C VAL A 93 15.16 -2.83 29.13
N TRP A 94 15.15 -3.61 30.20
CA TRP A 94 13.95 -4.31 30.68
C TRP A 94 13.16 -3.56 31.74
N ASN A 95 13.76 -2.60 32.46
CA ASN A 95 13.08 -1.76 33.46
C ASN A 95 12.09 -2.57 34.35
N ASN A 96 10.80 -2.28 34.21
CA ASN A 96 9.65 -2.85 34.94
C ASN A 96 9.15 -4.20 34.40
N ALA A 97 9.74 -4.71 33.30
CA ALA A 97 9.33 -5.92 32.60
C ALA A 97 10.07 -7.19 33.09
N GLN A 98 10.62 -7.16 34.32
CA GLN A 98 11.41 -8.25 34.88
C GLN A 98 10.65 -8.96 35.99
N PHE A 99 10.52 -10.28 35.87
CA PHE A 99 9.74 -11.11 36.79
C PHE A 99 10.53 -12.30 37.32
N VAL A 100 10.21 -12.71 38.54
CA VAL A 100 10.63 -13.97 39.13
C VAL A 100 9.45 -14.93 39.11
N PHE A 101 9.63 -16.09 38.48
CA PHE A 101 8.73 -17.24 38.60
C PHE A 101 9.25 -18.15 39.71
N GLU A 102 8.58 -18.08 40.86
CA GLU A 102 8.91 -18.85 42.05
C GLU A 102 8.17 -20.20 42.02
N PRO A 103 8.86 -21.35 42.02
CA PRO A 103 8.21 -22.66 41.99
C PRO A 103 7.35 -22.90 43.23
N VAL A 104 6.12 -23.39 43.03
CA VAL A 104 5.24 -23.78 44.13
C VAL A 104 5.64 -25.16 44.65
N LYS A 105 5.95 -25.25 45.95
CA LYS A 105 6.40 -26.49 46.59
C LYS A 105 5.36 -27.60 46.42
N GLY A 106 5.78 -28.76 45.91
CA GLY A 106 4.92 -29.93 45.73
C GLY A 106 3.98 -29.86 44.52
N GLN A 107 4.03 -28.80 43.72
CA GLN A 107 3.28 -28.67 42.47
C GLN A 107 4.26 -28.74 41.28
N LYS A 108 3.93 -29.56 40.28
CA LYS A 108 4.75 -29.66 39.06
C LYS A 108 4.50 -28.45 38.17
N GLN A 109 5.57 -27.84 37.65
CA GLN A 109 5.54 -26.74 36.66
C GLN A 109 4.56 -25.60 37.01
N THR A 110 4.37 -25.35 38.30
CA THR A 110 3.48 -24.32 38.82
C THR A 110 4.32 -23.26 39.49
N TYR A 111 4.06 -21.99 39.17
CA TYR A 111 4.85 -20.88 39.65
C TYR A 111 3.98 -19.72 40.15
N ILE A 112 4.55 -18.94 41.06
CA ILE A 112 4.05 -17.63 41.47
C ILE A 112 4.84 -16.58 40.68
N ILE A 113 4.14 -15.67 40.01
CA ILE A 113 4.75 -14.55 39.29
C ILE A 113 4.97 -13.42 40.30
N ARG A 114 6.22 -12.97 40.43
CA ARG A 114 6.65 -11.87 41.30
C ARG A 114 7.42 -10.83 40.50
N SER A 115 7.38 -9.58 40.95
CA SER A 115 8.26 -8.55 40.40
C SER A 115 9.72 -8.88 40.76
N ALA A 116 10.63 -8.72 39.80
CA ALA A 116 12.07 -8.74 40.05
C ALA A 116 12.65 -7.32 40.28
N GLY A 117 11.80 -6.29 40.21
CA GLY A 117 12.17 -4.89 40.33
C GLY A 117 11.70 -4.28 41.64
N LYS A 118 11.02 -3.15 41.54
CA LYS A 118 10.66 -2.29 42.67
C LYS A 118 9.58 -2.85 43.59
N LYS A 119 8.80 -3.84 43.12
CA LYS A 119 7.74 -4.52 43.87
C LYS A 119 8.16 -5.93 44.32
N ALA A 120 9.45 -6.12 44.64
CA ALA A 120 10.03 -7.45 44.90
C ALA A 120 9.35 -8.24 46.04
N ASP A 121 8.71 -7.57 47.00
CA ASP A 121 7.95 -8.18 48.10
C ASP A 121 6.50 -8.56 47.71
N LYS A 122 6.09 -8.31 46.47
CA LYS A 122 4.75 -8.57 45.94
C LYS A 122 4.70 -9.78 45.02
N MET A 123 3.47 -10.28 44.81
CA MET A 123 3.11 -11.27 43.80
C MET A 123 1.91 -10.78 42.99
N TYR A 124 1.61 -11.45 41.89
CA TYR A 124 0.41 -11.19 41.08
C TYR A 124 -0.62 -12.30 41.30
N ALA A 125 -1.85 -11.90 41.65
CA ALA A 125 -2.97 -12.81 41.87
C ALA A 125 -4.13 -12.48 40.94
N LEU A 126 -4.75 -13.50 40.35
CA LEU A 126 -5.93 -13.34 39.51
C LEU A 126 -7.17 -13.23 40.40
N GLN A 127 -7.71 -12.03 40.57
CA GLN A 127 -8.88 -11.80 41.42
C GLN A 127 -9.99 -11.14 40.60
N ASN A 128 -11.19 -11.74 40.62
CA ASN A 128 -12.34 -11.26 39.85
C ASN A 128 -12.01 -11.04 38.35
N GLY A 129 -11.25 -11.98 37.76
CA GLY A 129 -10.81 -11.93 36.37
C GLY A 129 -9.69 -10.92 36.06
N LYS A 130 -9.15 -10.21 37.05
CA LYS A 130 -8.08 -9.21 36.86
C LYS A 130 -6.80 -9.65 37.54
N LEU A 131 -5.66 -9.48 36.88
CA LEU A 131 -4.35 -9.79 37.48
C LEU A 131 -3.85 -8.59 38.29
N THR A 132 -3.95 -8.67 39.61
CA THR A 132 -3.65 -7.57 40.53
C THR A 132 -2.45 -7.85 41.43
N VAL A 133 -1.78 -6.78 41.85
CA VAL A 133 -0.69 -6.83 42.82
C VAL A 133 -1.25 -7.26 44.19
N ALA A 134 -0.63 -8.26 44.81
CA ALA A 134 -1.00 -8.76 46.13
C ALA A 134 0.24 -8.90 47.04
N PRO A 135 0.07 -8.83 48.38
CA PRO A 135 1.12 -9.21 49.33
C PRO A 135 1.57 -10.65 49.07
N TYR A 136 2.86 -10.92 49.22
CA TYR A 136 3.37 -12.28 49.05
C TYR A 136 2.71 -13.27 50.03
N ASN A 137 2.11 -14.32 49.47
CA ASN A 137 1.57 -15.45 50.22
C ASN A 137 1.67 -16.72 49.34
N ALA A 138 2.64 -17.58 49.65
CA ALA A 138 2.90 -18.81 48.89
C ALA A 138 1.70 -19.78 48.86
N ALA A 139 0.77 -19.69 49.81
CA ALA A 139 -0.42 -20.53 49.87
C ALA A 139 -1.61 -19.99 49.05
N ASN A 140 -1.52 -18.77 48.51
CA ASN A 140 -2.62 -18.18 47.75
C ASN A 140 -2.70 -18.79 46.34
N ARG A 141 -3.68 -19.66 46.12
CA ARG A 141 -3.90 -20.34 44.84
C ARG A 141 -4.28 -19.41 43.69
N GLU A 142 -4.80 -18.20 43.97
CA GLU A 142 -5.08 -17.20 42.94
C GLU A 142 -3.80 -16.65 42.29
N ALA A 143 -2.65 -16.85 42.93
CA ALA A 143 -1.34 -16.45 42.41
C ALA A 143 -0.55 -17.61 41.78
N TRP A 144 -1.17 -18.79 41.64
CA TRP A 144 -0.52 -19.98 41.09
C TRP A 144 -0.86 -20.13 39.61
N PHE A 145 0.18 -20.22 38.78
CA PHE A 145 0.03 -20.35 37.34
C PHE A 145 0.83 -21.52 36.79
N THR A 146 0.26 -22.22 35.81
CA THR A 146 0.99 -23.18 34.97
C THR A 146 1.36 -22.52 33.65
N PHE A 147 2.50 -22.94 33.09
CA PHE A 147 3.02 -22.42 31.83
C PHE A 147 2.96 -23.53 30.79
N GLU A 148 1.90 -23.50 30.00
CA GLU A 148 1.60 -24.54 29.02
C GLU A 148 2.30 -24.19 27.72
N GLN A 149 3.33 -24.97 27.35
CA GLN A 149 3.92 -24.86 26.02
C GLN A 149 2.87 -25.21 24.97
N VAL A 150 2.68 -24.33 23.99
CA VAL A 150 1.72 -24.46 22.89
C VAL A 150 2.40 -24.13 21.58
N GLU A 151 1.91 -24.70 20.48
CA GLU A 151 2.30 -24.25 19.15
C GLU A 151 1.76 -22.83 18.92
N LYS A 152 2.61 -21.92 18.44
CA LYS A 152 2.20 -20.57 18.03
C LYS A 152 1.20 -20.72 16.87
N PRO A 153 -0.07 -20.35 17.03
CA PRO A 153 -1.07 -20.61 16.00
C PRO A 153 -0.79 -19.75 14.76
N LYS A 154 -1.02 -20.33 13.58
CA LYS A 154 -1.21 -19.56 12.35
C LYS A 154 -2.61 -18.98 12.36
N ILE A 155 -2.75 -17.79 12.91
CA ILE A 155 -4.03 -17.07 12.91
C ILE A 155 -4.20 -16.42 11.54
N LYS A 156 -5.24 -16.83 10.81
CA LYS A 156 -5.52 -16.32 9.46
C LYS A 156 -6.01 -14.87 9.57
N SER A 157 -5.15 -13.93 9.24
CA SER A 157 -5.56 -12.53 9.07
C SER A 157 -6.33 -12.34 7.76
N PRO A 158 -7.31 -11.42 7.71
CA PRO A 158 -7.82 -10.95 6.43
C PRO A 158 -6.72 -10.21 5.65
N TYR A 159 -6.87 -10.09 4.33
CA TYR A 159 -5.85 -9.45 3.47
C TYR A 159 -5.49 -8.02 3.88
N TRP A 160 -6.43 -7.28 4.47
CA TRP A 160 -6.25 -5.89 4.89
C TRP A 160 -5.69 -5.75 6.32
N GLU A 161 -5.31 -6.85 6.96
CA GLU A 161 -4.58 -6.89 8.25
C GLU A 161 -3.42 -7.90 8.19
N ASP A 162 -2.82 -8.05 7.00
CA ASP A 162 -1.69 -8.94 6.73
C ASP A 162 -0.65 -8.16 5.91
N GLU A 163 0.36 -7.61 6.59
CA GLU A 163 1.41 -6.79 6.00
C GLU A 163 2.26 -7.54 4.96
N THR A 164 2.18 -8.87 4.92
CA THR A 164 2.83 -9.70 3.90
C THR A 164 2.02 -9.75 2.59
N ARG A 165 0.77 -9.27 2.59
CA ARG A 165 -0.16 -9.24 1.47
C ARG A 165 -0.59 -7.82 1.12
N PHE A 166 0.24 -7.14 0.33
CA PHE A 166 -0.09 -5.79 -0.19
C PHE A 166 -0.56 -5.80 -1.65
N ALA A 167 -0.36 -6.90 -2.38
CA ALA A 167 -0.73 -7.05 -3.78
C ALA A 167 -0.96 -8.52 -4.15
N GLU A 168 -1.92 -8.79 -5.03
CA GLU A 168 -2.12 -10.10 -5.64
C GLU A 168 -2.57 -9.91 -7.09
N ASN A 169 -1.88 -10.57 -8.04
CA ASN A 169 -2.05 -10.41 -9.49
C ASN A 169 -1.90 -8.97 -10.04
N LYS A 170 -1.42 -8.03 -9.22
CA LYS A 170 -1.10 -6.66 -9.64
C LYS A 170 0.14 -6.67 -10.53
N GLU A 171 0.06 -5.99 -11.66
CA GLU A 171 1.19 -5.83 -12.57
C GLU A 171 2.31 -4.99 -11.93
N PRO A 172 3.59 -5.26 -12.25
CA PRO A 172 4.69 -4.39 -11.87
C PRO A 172 4.46 -2.96 -12.38
N GLY A 173 4.94 -1.97 -11.61
CA GLY A 173 4.91 -0.58 -12.04
C GLY A 173 5.79 -0.36 -13.27
N VAL A 174 5.27 0.42 -14.23
CA VAL A 174 5.95 0.80 -15.48
C VAL A 174 5.85 2.30 -15.70
N ALA A 175 6.68 2.85 -16.60
CA ALA A 175 6.52 4.22 -17.07
C ALA A 175 5.14 4.41 -17.72
N THR A 176 4.52 5.57 -17.52
CA THR A 176 3.24 5.89 -18.14
C THR A 176 3.37 6.03 -19.65
N TYR A 177 2.49 5.37 -20.40
CA TYR A 177 2.29 5.56 -21.84
C TYR A 177 0.85 5.21 -22.20
N MET A 178 0.46 5.54 -23.44
CA MET A 178 -0.82 5.12 -24.01
C MET A 178 -0.56 4.51 -25.39
N PRO A 179 -0.91 3.22 -25.61
CA PRO A 179 -0.71 2.59 -26.90
C PRO A 179 -1.74 3.10 -27.93
N TYR A 180 -1.25 3.37 -29.13
CA TYR A 180 -2.04 3.56 -30.34
C TYR A 180 -1.70 2.42 -31.31
N GLU A 181 -2.58 2.14 -32.26
CA GLU A 181 -2.32 1.07 -33.25
C GLU A 181 -1.17 1.42 -34.19
N THR A 182 -1.07 2.68 -34.58
CA THR A 182 -0.09 3.17 -35.55
C THR A 182 0.45 4.53 -35.15
N GLU A 183 1.63 4.90 -35.65
CA GLU A 183 2.18 6.24 -35.46
C GLU A 183 1.21 7.32 -35.99
N ALA A 184 0.55 7.07 -37.11
CA ALA A 184 -0.40 8.00 -37.72
C ALA A 184 -1.61 8.29 -36.80
N LEU A 185 -2.18 7.26 -36.16
CA LEU A 185 -3.30 7.43 -35.23
C LEU A 185 -2.88 8.13 -33.93
N MET A 186 -1.66 7.86 -33.46
CA MET A 186 -1.08 8.60 -32.34
C MET A 186 -0.98 10.10 -32.65
N LEU A 187 -0.49 10.47 -33.84
CA LEU A 187 -0.35 11.86 -34.26
C LEU A 187 -1.69 12.54 -34.52
N ALA A 188 -2.72 11.78 -34.92
CA ALA A 188 -4.07 12.30 -35.09
C ALA A 188 -4.72 12.73 -33.76
N ASP A 189 -4.37 12.09 -32.64
CA ASP A 189 -4.75 12.53 -31.29
C ASP A 189 -3.83 13.64 -30.77
N LYS A 190 -3.86 14.77 -31.47
CA LYS A 190 -2.96 15.92 -31.23
C LYS A 190 -2.97 16.41 -29.79
N ALA A 191 -4.15 16.43 -29.15
CA ALA A 191 -4.29 16.92 -27.78
C ALA A 191 -3.47 16.08 -26.80
N TYR A 192 -3.57 14.74 -26.89
CA TYR A 192 -2.79 13.84 -26.05
C TYR A 192 -1.30 13.83 -26.43
N TYR A 193 -0.99 13.80 -27.73
CA TYR A 193 0.41 13.80 -28.18
C TYR A 193 1.19 15.05 -27.73
N ASP A 194 0.56 16.22 -27.75
CA ASP A 194 1.16 17.46 -27.25
C ASP A 194 1.21 17.50 -25.73
N THR A 195 0.14 17.02 -25.09
CA THR A 195 -0.14 17.16 -23.65
C THR A 195 -0.48 15.77 -23.06
N PRO A 196 0.49 14.87 -22.81
CA PRO A 196 0.26 13.45 -22.50
C PRO A 196 -0.37 13.17 -21.11
N TRP A 197 -0.93 14.20 -20.48
CA TRP A 197 -1.68 14.16 -19.22
C TRP A 197 -3.14 14.60 -19.39
N VAL A 198 -3.65 14.67 -20.63
CA VAL A 198 -5.10 14.76 -20.94
C VAL A 198 -5.67 13.37 -21.21
N THR A 199 -7.00 13.27 -21.36
CA THR A 199 -7.64 12.01 -21.73
C THR A 199 -7.33 11.66 -23.20
N PRO A 200 -6.76 10.47 -23.48
CA PRO A 200 -6.49 10.04 -24.85
C PRO A 200 -7.79 9.72 -25.60
N ARG A 201 -7.75 9.85 -26.91
CA ARG A 201 -8.84 9.55 -27.84
C ARG A 201 -8.36 8.56 -28.89
N ASN A 202 -8.41 7.28 -28.57
CA ASN A 202 -8.05 6.21 -29.48
C ASN A 202 -8.82 4.92 -29.20
N ALA A 203 -8.79 3.99 -30.16
CA ALA A 203 -9.53 2.72 -30.09
C ALA A 203 -8.97 1.71 -29.06
N ARG A 204 -7.79 1.96 -28.51
CA ARG A 204 -7.10 1.13 -27.52
C ARG A 204 -7.32 1.61 -26.09
N TYR A 205 -8.16 2.62 -25.89
CA TYR A 205 -8.49 3.20 -24.58
C TYR A 205 -10.01 3.17 -24.37
N LEU A 206 -10.44 2.69 -23.20
CA LEU A 206 -11.85 2.74 -22.77
C LEU A 206 -11.94 3.35 -21.38
N CYS A 207 -12.50 4.56 -21.30
CA CYS A 207 -12.75 5.23 -20.03
C CYS A 207 -13.83 4.52 -19.21
N LEU A 208 -13.52 4.21 -17.95
CA LEU A 208 -14.45 3.66 -16.96
C LEU A 208 -14.78 4.67 -15.85
N ASN A 209 -14.44 5.95 -16.02
CA ASN A 209 -14.97 7.03 -15.20
C ASN A 209 -16.45 7.27 -15.48
N GLY A 210 -17.17 7.85 -14.53
CA GLY A 210 -18.61 8.14 -14.60
C GLY A 210 -19.36 7.51 -13.44
N THR A 211 -20.63 7.19 -13.65
CA THR A 211 -21.50 6.67 -12.59
C THR A 211 -21.31 5.17 -12.36
N TRP A 212 -21.18 4.78 -11.10
CA TRP A 212 -21.11 3.39 -10.64
C TRP A 212 -22.19 3.14 -9.59
N LYS A 213 -22.68 1.91 -9.49
CA LYS A 213 -23.51 1.47 -8.36
C LYS A 213 -22.65 1.36 -7.11
N PHE A 214 -23.18 1.78 -5.97
CA PHE A 214 -22.42 1.90 -4.73
C PHE A 214 -23.22 1.51 -3.49
N ASN A 215 -22.56 0.82 -2.57
CA ASN A 215 -23.08 0.47 -1.26
C ASN A 215 -21.96 0.59 -0.21
N LEU A 216 -22.19 1.40 0.83
CA LEU A 216 -21.27 1.58 1.95
C LEU A 216 -21.81 0.86 3.19
N VAL A 217 -20.94 0.13 3.88
CA VAL A 217 -21.23 -0.44 5.20
C VAL A 217 -20.19 0.00 6.22
N SER A 218 -20.55 -0.02 7.51
CA SER A 218 -19.72 0.51 8.60
C SER A 218 -18.49 -0.35 8.94
N GLU A 219 -18.47 -1.61 8.53
CA GLU A 219 -17.42 -2.57 8.90
C GLU A 219 -17.37 -3.78 7.95
N PRO A 220 -16.23 -4.50 7.88
CA PRO A 220 -16.05 -5.60 6.95
C PRO A 220 -17.02 -6.77 7.14
N SER A 221 -17.50 -7.00 8.36
CA SER A 221 -18.44 -8.10 8.67
C SER A 221 -19.82 -7.92 8.01
N LYS A 222 -20.18 -6.67 7.68
CA LYS A 222 -21.48 -6.30 7.07
C LYS A 222 -21.42 -6.17 5.56
N ARG A 223 -20.24 -6.29 4.96
CA ARG A 223 -20.06 -6.07 3.51
C ARG A 223 -20.76 -7.18 2.72
N PRO A 224 -21.32 -6.88 1.54
CA PRO A 224 -21.87 -7.92 0.70
C PRO A 224 -20.72 -8.81 0.19
N LEU A 225 -20.81 -10.12 0.44
CA LEU A 225 -19.76 -11.08 0.07
C LEU A 225 -19.92 -11.63 -1.35
N ASP A 226 -21.11 -11.48 -1.94
CA ASP A 226 -21.48 -12.09 -3.23
C ASP A 226 -21.78 -11.05 -4.33
N PHE A 227 -21.62 -9.76 -4.05
CA PHE A 227 -22.00 -8.68 -4.98
C PHE A 227 -21.25 -8.68 -6.33
N TYR A 228 -20.10 -9.34 -6.38
CA TYR A 228 -19.32 -9.47 -7.61
C TYR A 228 -19.87 -10.53 -8.56
N LYS A 229 -20.73 -11.44 -8.07
CA LYS A 229 -21.29 -12.53 -8.87
C LYS A 229 -22.21 -11.97 -9.96
N GLU A 230 -22.23 -12.65 -11.09
CA GLU A 230 -23.13 -12.30 -12.18
C GLU A 230 -24.60 -12.42 -11.75
N GLY A 231 -25.43 -11.47 -12.16
CA GLY A 231 -26.85 -11.45 -11.82
C GLY A 231 -27.17 -10.99 -10.39
N PHE A 232 -26.18 -10.63 -9.57
CA PHE A 232 -26.45 -10.02 -8.26
C PHE A 232 -27.21 -8.70 -8.45
N ASP A 233 -28.32 -8.55 -7.71
CA ASP A 233 -29.20 -7.39 -7.84
C ASP A 233 -28.64 -6.17 -7.09
N VAL A 234 -28.20 -5.18 -7.86
CA VAL A 234 -27.73 -3.87 -7.38
C VAL A 234 -28.72 -2.74 -7.72
N THR A 235 -29.96 -3.07 -8.09
CA THR A 235 -30.97 -2.06 -8.48
C THR A 235 -31.20 -1.04 -7.36
N ASN A 236 -31.32 -1.52 -6.12
CA ASN A 236 -31.53 -0.71 -4.91
C ASN A 236 -30.26 -0.04 -4.37
N TRP A 237 -29.10 -0.23 -5.01
CA TRP A 237 -27.88 0.47 -4.61
C TRP A 237 -27.88 1.91 -5.14
N ASP A 238 -27.23 2.78 -4.38
CA ASP A 238 -27.01 4.17 -4.76
C ASP A 238 -26.10 4.27 -5.99
N ASN A 239 -26.00 5.48 -6.51
CA ASN A 239 -25.08 5.83 -7.58
C ASN A 239 -23.99 6.76 -7.04
N ILE A 240 -22.73 6.50 -7.38
CA ILE A 240 -21.59 7.35 -7.02
C ILE A 240 -20.79 7.72 -8.28
N PRO A 241 -20.31 8.97 -8.40
CA PRO A 241 -19.34 9.30 -9.45
C PRO A 241 -17.98 8.69 -9.13
N VAL A 242 -17.33 8.13 -10.14
CA VAL A 242 -15.94 7.67 -10.09
C VAL A 242 -15.15 8.45 -11.15
N PRO A 243 -14.01 9.07 -10.81
CA PRO A 243 -13.41 9.08 -9.48
C PRO A 243 -14.11 10.00 -8.47
N SER A 244 -14.12 9.61 -7.19
CA SER A 244 -14.43 10.47 -6.05
C SER A 244 -14.00 9.84 -4.73
N ASN A 245 -13.93 10.66 -3.67
CA ASN A 245 -13.99 10.15 -2.30
C ASN A 245 -15.43 10.06 -1.82
N TRP A 246 -15.84 8.95 -1.21
CA TRP A 246 -17.24 8.78 -0.77
C TRP A 246 -17.63 9.74 0.35
N GLU A 247 -16.68 10.22 1.16
CA GLU A 247 -16.92 11.23 2.20
C GLU A 247 -17.43 12.53 1.58
N MET A 248 -16.88 12.90 0.42
CA MET A 248 -17.30 14.09 -0.32
C MET A 248 -18.64 13.90 -1.04
N GLN A 249 -19.14 12.66 -1.13
CA GLN A 249 -20.48 12.36 -1.65
C GLN A 249 -21.51 12.17 -0.53
N GLY A 250 -21.13 12.39 0.74
CA GLY A 250 -22.03 12.37 1.89
C GLY A 250 -22.23 11.01 2.55
N TYR A 251 -21.49 9.97 2.15
CA TYR A 251 -21.65 8.62 2.73
C TYR A 251 -20.94 8.43 4.07
N ASP A 252 -19.93 9.26 4.36
CA ASP A 252 -19.16 9.25 5.60
C ASP A 252 -18.51 10.64 5.81
N LYS A 253 -17.71 10.81 6.87
CA LYS A 253 -17.05 12.08 7.21
C LYS A 253 -15.56 12.03 6.90
N PRO A 254 -14.99 13.09 6.27
CA PRO A 254 -13.54 13.21 6.15
C PRO A 254 -12.93 13.47 7.53
N ILE A 255 -11.84 12.79 7.87
CA ILE A 255 -11.17 12.94 9.16
C ILE A 255 -9.87 13.69 8.96
N TYR A 256 -9.73 14.87 9.54
CA TYR A 256 -8.43 15.52 9.60
C TYR A 256 -7.64 14.96 10.80
N SER A 257 -6.42 14.49 10.56
CA SER A 257 -5.48 14.13 11.61
C SER A 257 -4.06 14.41 11.15
N ASN A 258 -3.23 14.91 12.06
CA ASN A 258 -1.82 15.16 11.82
C ASN A 258 -1.01 13.88 12.08
N VAL A 259 -0.55 13.67 13.31
CA VAL A 259 0.31 12.54 13.70
C VAL A 259 -0.49 11.29 14.06
N GLU A 260 -1.72 11.46 14.50
CA GLU A 260 -2.53 10.40 15.09
C GLU A 260 -3.19 9.51 14.03
N TYR A 261 -3.22 8.20 14.25
CA TYR A 261 -4.06 7.30 13.46
C TYR A 261 -5.52 7.41 13.89
N PRO A 262 -6.49 7.61 12.96
CA PRO A 262 -7.89 7.56 13.32
C PRO A 262 -8.38 6.17 13.72
N HIS A 263 -7.72 5.11 13.24
CA HIS A 263 -7.84 3.74 13.73
C HIS A 263 -6.85 3.48 14.89
N SER A 264 -6.99 2.35 15.58
CA SER A 264 -6.07 1.90 16.64
C SER A 264 -4.63 1.89 16.13
N ASN A 265 -3.67 2.14 17.03
CA ASN A 265 -2.24 2.14 16.70
C ASN A 265 -1.60 0.79 17.08
N THR A 266 -2.18 -0.29 16.55
CA THR A 266 -1.73 -1.67 16.79
C THR A 266 -1.49 -2.39 15.46
N PRO A 267 -0.38 -2.11 14.74
CA PRO A 267 -0.11 -2.78 13.48
C PRO A 267 -0.03 -4.31 13.62
N PRO A 268 -0.46 -5.09 12.60
CA PRO A 268 -1.12 -4.67 11.35
C PRO A 268 -2.65 -4.46 11.49
N PHE A 269 -3.20 -4.48 12.70
CA PHE A 269 -4.64 -4.60 12.94
C PHE A 269 -5.38 -3.27 12.80
N ILE A 270 -6.60 -3.34 12.27
CA ILE A 270 -7.53 -2.24 12.13
C ILE A 270 -8.64 -2.40 13.16
N LYS A 271 -8.48 -1.68 14.27
CA LYS A 271 -9.45 -1.65 15.36
C LYS A 271 -9.96 -0.25 15.64
N ALA A 272 -11.05 -0.20 16.39
CA ALA A 272 -11.59 1.03 16.89
C ALA A 272 -10.60 1.76 17.81
N ARG A 273 -10.50 3.09 17.66
CA ARG A 273 -9.72 3.96 18.54
C ARG A 273 -10.67 4.85 19.35
N PRO A 274 -10.63 4.77 20.70
CA PRO A 274 -11.35 5.70 21.56
C PRO A 274 -10.98 7.17 21.26
N GLY A 275 -11.97 8.05 21.27
CA GLY A 275 -11.86 9.47 20.90
C GLY A 275 -11.94 9.76 19.40
N PHE A 276 -11.66 8.77 18.53
CA PHE A 276 -11.78 8.92 17.08
C PHE A 276 -13.02 8.23 16.53
N ASN A 277 -13.11 6.91 16.67
CA ASN A 277 -14.23 6.13 16.13
C ASN A 277 -15.13 5.49 17.19
N ASP A 278 -14.76 5.54 18.47
CA ASP A 278 -15.59 5.19 19.64
C ASP A 278 -16.45 3.92 19.48
N GLY A 279 -15.87 2.86 18.90
CA GLY A 279 -16.56 1.60 18.66
C GLY A 279 -17.59 1.65 17.51
N GLY A 280 -17.39 2.55 16.53
CA GLY A 280 -18.27 2.73 15.39
C GLY A 280 -19.24 3.91 15.50
N LYS A 281 -19.21 4.68 16.61
CA LYS A 281 -20.19 5.76 16.88
C LYS A 281 -19.99 7.01 16.03
N ASN A 282 -18.73 7.43 15.82
CA ASN A 282 -18.44 8.67 15.08
C ASN A 282 -18.43 8.43 13.57
N TYR A 283 -17.82 7.31 13.19
CA TYR A 283 -17.78 6.71 11.85
C TYR A 283 -17.57 5.20 12.01
N GLY A 284 -17.74 4.42 10.94
CA GLY A 284 -17.64 2.96 11.00
C GLY A 284 -16.28 2.45 11.49
N ILE A 285 -16.22 1.22 12.01
CA ILE A 285 -14.98 0.62 12.55
C ILE A 285 -13.93 0.50 11.44
N ASN A 286 -14.32 -0.02 10.28
CA ASN A 286 -13.55 0.01 9.04
C ASN A 286 -14.54 0.03 7.86
N PRO A 287 -15.01 1.22 7.45
CA PRO A 287 -16.01 1.34 6.39
C PRO A 287 -15.58 0.64 5.09
N VAL A 288 -16.52 -0.03 4.44
CA VAL A 288 -16.27 -0.77 3.19
C VAL A 288 -17.23 -0.31 2.10
N GLY A 289 -16.69 0.29 1.05
CA GLY A 289 -17.43 0.71 -0.14
C GLY A 289 -17.39 -0.35 -1.23
N SER A 290 -18.54 -0.88 -1.62
CA SER A 290 -18.69 -1.84 -2.73
C SER A 290 -19.19 -1.10 -3.97
N TYR A 291 -18.44 -1.21 -5.07
CA TYR A 291 -18.70 -0.53 -6.35
C TYR A 291 -19.00 -1.57 -7.43
N VAL A 292 -20.01 -1.30 -8.27
CA VAL A 292 -20.32 -2.12 -9.45
C VAL A 292 -20.54 -1.23 -10.67
N ARG A 293 -19.94 -1.60 -11.80
CA ARG A 293 -20.18 -0.95 -13.09
C ARG A 293 -20.27 -1.96 -14.21
N THR A 294 -21.24 -1.75 -15.09
CA THR A 294 -21.31 -2.45 -16.37
C THR A 294 -20.73 -1.58 -17.49
N PHE A 295 -20.11 -2.21 -18.47
CA PHE A 295 -19.61 -1.55 -19.68
C PHE A 295 -19.65 -2.52 -20.87
N ASP A 296 -19.74 -1.97 -22.08
CA ASP A 296 -19.61 -2.76 -23.30
C ASP A 296 -18.16 -2.69 -23.80
N LEU A 297 -17.57 -3.84 -24.07
CA LEU A 297 -16.25 -3.93 -24.65
C LEU A 297 -16.33 -3.54 -26.13
N PRO A 298 -15.51 -2.58 -26.62
CA PRO A 298 -15.50 -2.24 -28.04
C PRO A 298 -15.08 -3.43 -28.91
N ALA A 299 -15.55 -3.43 -30.16
CA ALA A 299 -15.08 -4.37 -31.17
C ALA A 299 -13.56 -4.25 -31.39
N ASN A 300 -12.92 -5.32 -31.88
CA ASN A 300 -11.48 -5.38 -32.20
C ASN A 300 -10.52 -5.29 -31.00
N TRP A 301 -11.01 -5.66 -29.82
CA TRP A 301 -10.20 -5.89 -28.62
C TRP A 301 -9.77 -7.36 -28.45
N ASP A 302 -10.37 -8.27 -29.23
CA ASP A 302 -10.01 -9.69 -29.24
C ASP A 302 -8.56 -9.94 -29.67
N GLY A 303 -7.96 -11.02 -29.14
CA GLY A 303 -6.60 -11.44 -29.48
C GLY A 303 -5.49 -10.53 -28.95
N ARG A 304 -5.83 -9.56 -28.09
CA ARG A 304 -4.90 -8.59 -27.50
C ARG A 304 -4.84 -8.75 -25.98
N ARG A 305 -3.80 -8.18 -25.39
CA ARG A 305 -3.63 -8.13 -23.94
C ARG A 305 -4.27 -6.87 -23.40
N THR A 306 -5.25 -7.01 -22.52
CA THR A 306 -6.01 -5.89 -21.95
C THR A 306 -5.74 -5.74 -20.47
N PHE A 307 -5.40 -4.51 -20.07
CA PHE A 307 -5.18 -4.13 -18.69
C PHE A 307 -6.32 -3.24 -18.20
N ILE A 308 -6.75 -3.45 -16.95
CA ILE A 308 -7.48 -2.43 -16.22
C ILE A 308 -6.50 -1.59 -15.41
N HIS A 309 -6.65 -0.27 -15.47
CA HIS A 309 -5.84 0.71 -14.77
C HIS A 309 -6.69 1.46 -13.76
N PHE A 310 -6.24 1.48 -12.51
CA PHE A 310 -6.75 2.37 -11.46
C PHE A 310 -5.65 3.36 -11.07
N GLY A 311 -5.88 4.66 -11.28
CA GLY A 311 -4.90 5.70 -10.95
C GLY A 311 -4.69 5.90 -9.44
N GLY A 312 -5.61 5.40 -8.61
CA GLY A 312 -5.58 5.53 -7.15
C GLY A 312 -6.86 5.01 -6.48
N ILE A 313 -6.68 4.16 -5.47
CA ILE A 313 -7.75 3.58 -4.64
C ILE A 313 -7.32 3.69 -3.19
N TYR A 314 -8.10 4.36 -2.34
CA TYR A 314 -7.75 4.54 -0.93
C TYR A 314 -8.64 3.66 -0.02
N SER A 315 -8.11 2.76 0.83
CA SER A 315 -6.67 2.41 1.00
C SER A 315 -6.29 1.05 0.39
N ALA A 316 -7.24 0.12 0.32
CA ALA A 316 -7.05 -1.21 -0.23
C ALA A 316 -8.31 -1.71 -0.96
N ALA A 317 -8.15 -2.59 -1.94
CA ALA A 317 -9.30 -3.15 -2.65
C ALA A 317 -9.09 -4.53 -3.22
N PHE A 318 -10.18 -5.29 -3.25
CA PHE A 318 -10.35 -6.45 -4.12
C PHE A 318 -11.05 -6.06 -5.42
N VAL A 319 -10.67 -6.70 -6.53
CA VAL A 319 -11.20 -6.46 -7.87
C VAL A 319 -11.71 -7.76 -8.47
N TRP A 320 -12.88 -7.70 -9.09
CA TRP A 320 -13.50 -8.80 -9.84
C TRP A 320 -14.02 -8.30 -11.19
N LEU A 321 -13.96 -9.16 -12.19
CA LEU A 321 -14.56 -8.93 -13.50
C LEU A 321 -15.38 -10.15 -13.90
N ASN A 322 -16.65 -9.93 -14.27
CA ASN A 322 -17.60 -10.97 -14.67
C ASN A 322 -17.68 -12.14 -13.66
N GLY A 323 -17.81 -11.83 -12.37
CA GLY A 323 -17.89 -12.85 -11.31
C GLY A 323 -16.56 -13.50 -10.93
N GLN A 324 -15.48 -13.24 -11.68
CA GLN A 324 -14.18 -13.86 -11.47
C GLN A 324 -13.25 -12.91 -10.73
N TYR A 325 -12.51 -13.43 -9.76
CA TYR A 325 -11.55 -12.68 -8.99
C TYR A 325 -10.33 -12.32 -9.84
N VAL A 326 -10.01 -11.02 -9.89
CA VAL A 326 -8.89 -10.47 -10.65
C VAL A 326 -7.66 -10.30 -9.74
N GLY A 327 -7.81 -9.67 -8.59
CA GLY A 327 -6.68 -9.41 -7.69
C GLY A 327 -6.99 -8.52 -6.49
N TYR A 328 -5.94 -8.19 -5.76
CA TYR A 328 -5.95 -7.34 -4.57
C TYR A 328 -4.84 -6.28 -4.65
N THR A 329 -5.08 -5.10 -4.07
CA THR A 329 -4.08 -4.02 -4.01
C THR A 329 -4.18 -3.19 -2.74
N GLN A 330 -3.02 -2.74 -2.26
CA GLN A 330 -2.81 -1.62 -1.32
C GLN A 330 -1.90 -0.55 -1.95
N GLY A 331 -1.70 0.58 -1.24
CA GLY A 331 -0.84 1.68 -1.65
C GLY A 331 -1.59 2.73 -2.47
N ALA A 332 -2.31 3.61 -1.78
CA ALA A 332 -3.38 4.41 -2.35
C ALA A 332 -2.94 5.39 -3.43
N ASN A 333 -1.70 5.87 -3.35
CA ASN A 333 -1.15 6.87 -4.26
C ASN A 333 -0.42 6.28 -5.48
N ASN A 334 -0.39 4.95 -5.60
CA ASN A 334 0.23 4.23 -6.71
C ASN A 334 -0.83 3.74 -7.70
N VAL A 335 -0.43 3.65 -8.97
CA VAL A 335 -1.21 2.96 -10.00
C VAL A 335 -1.39 1.49 -9.61
N SER A 336 -2.59 0.97 -9.88
CA SER A 336 -2.90 -0.46 -9.78
C SER A 336 -3.39 -0.97 -11.12
N GLU A 337 -2.57 -1.79 -11.77
CA GLU A 337 -2.89 -2.42 -13.04
C GLU A 337 -3.06 -3.93 -12.87
N PHE A 338 -4.01 -4.52 -13.59
CA PHE A 338 -4.22 -5.96 -13.64
C PHE A 338 -4.46 -6.40 -15.09
N ASP A 339 -3.85 -7.51 -15.51
CA ASP A 339 -4.23 -8.18 -16.77
C ASP A 339 -5.62 -8.83 -16.64
N VAL A 340 -6.58 -8.27 -17.37
CA VAL A 340 -7.98 -8.71 -17.37
C VAL A 340 -8.35 -9.49 -18.63
N THR A 341 -7.39 -9.79 -19.50
CA THR A 341 -7.61 -10.42 -20.81
C THR A 341 -8.50 -11.67 -20.71
N LYS A 342 -8.17 -12.59 -19.79
CA LYS A 342 -8.91 -13.85 -19.62
C LYS A 342 -10.28 -13.71 -18.96
N HIS A 343 -10.57 -12.55 -18.37
CA HIS A 343 -11.81 -12.30 -17.62
C HIS A 343 -12.85 -11.55 -18.47
N LEU A 344 -12.42 -10.93 -19.57
CA LEU A 344 -13.27 -10.17 -20.48
C LEU A 344 -14.09 -11.08 -21.40
N ARG A 345 -15.23 -10.54 -21.86
CA ARG A 345 -16.04 -11.13 -22.93
C ARG A 345 -16.51 -10.06 -23.91
N GLN A 346 -16.91 -10.48 -25.10
CA GLN A 346 -17.55 -9.58 -26.07
C GLN A 346 -18.86 -9.01 -25.53
N GLY A 347 -19.15 -7.76 -25.87
CA GLY A 347 -20.32 -7.03 -25.39
C GLY A 347 -20.24 -6.68 -23.90
N LYS A 348 -21.30 -6.97 -23.15
CA LYS A 348 -21.48 -6.49 -21.78
C LYS A 348 -20.60 -7.21 -20.76
N ASN A 349 -19.83 -6.44 -20.01
CA ASN A 349 -18.99 -6.87 -18.90
C ASN A 349 -19.41 -6.16 -17.60
N THR A 350 -19.15 -6.79 -16.45
CA THR A 350 -19.44 -6.25 -15.12
C THR A 350 -18.18 -6.24 -14.28
N LEU A 351 -17.73 -5.04 -13.89
CA LEU A 351 -16.62 -4.80 -12.98
C LEU A 351 -17.17 -4.56 -11.57
N ALA A 352 -16.60 -5.25 -10.59
CA ALA A 352 -16.92 -5.09 -9.18
C ALA A 352 -15.64 -4.83 -8.36
N VAL A 353 -15.70 -3.86 -7.45
CA VAL A 353 -14.55 -3.45 -6.62
C VAL A 353 -15.02 -3.26 -5.18
N GLN A 354 -14.33 -3.86 -4.21
CA GLN A 354 -14.62 -3.68 -2.78
C GLN A 354 -13.46 -2.96 -2.11
N VAL A 355 -13.69 -1.72 -1.71
CA VAL A 355 -12.67 -0.81 -1.17
C VAL A 355 -12.83 -0.71 0.35
N PHE A 356 -11.73 -0.88 1.07
CA PHE A 356 -11.65 -0.74 2.53
C PHE A 356 -11.07 0.63 2.86
N ARG A 357 -11.69 1.32 3.83
CA ARG A 357 -11.21 2.62 4.33
C ARG A 357 -9.81 2.49 4.96
N TRP A 358 -9.63 1.42 5.71
CA TRP A 358 -8.40 1.12 6.42
C TRP A 358 -7.89 -0.29 6.09
N SER A 359 -6.58 -0.39 5.93
CA SER A 359 -5.82 -1.63 5.84
C SER A 359 -4.51 -1.49 6.62
N ASP A 360 -3.73 -2.56 6.76
CA ASP A 360 -2.38 -2.49 7.31
C ASP A 360 -1.50 -1.45 6.59
N GLY A 361 -1.68 -1.26 5.27
CA GLY A 361 -1.06 -0.17 4.52
C GLY A 361 -1.39 1.25 5.02
N SER A 362 -2.50 1.46 5.73
CA SER A 362 -2.84 2.74 6.34
C SER A 362 -1.85 3.18 7.43
N TYR A 363 -1.11 2.25 8.04
CA TYR A 363 0.00 2.57 8.94
C TYR A 363 1.18 3.24 8.22
N LEU A 364 1.27 3.12 6.89
CA LEU A 364 2.26 3.80 6.05
C LEU A 364 1.72 5.09 5.41
N GLU A 365 0.42 5.37 5.58
CA GLU A 365 -0.30 6.50 4.97
C GLU A 365 -0.76 7.51 6.04
N CYS A 366 0.16 7.85 6.95
CA CYS A 366 -0.07 8.78 8.07
C CYS A 366 0.36 10.22 7.78
N GLN A 367 0.04 10.74 6.59
CA GLN A 367 0.32 12.14 6.26
C GLN A 367 -0.59 13.09 7.07
N ASP A 368 -0.10 14.31 7.33
CA ASP A 368 -0.88 15.42 7.89
C ASP A 368 -1.87 15.95 6.85
N MET A 369 -3.02 15.27 6.75
CA MET A 369 -4.04 15.54 5.75
C MET A 369 -5.40 14.98 6.15
N PHE A 370 -6.42 15.32 5.37
CA PHE A 370 -7.71 14.64 5.45
C PHE A 370 -7.59 13.17 5.03
N ARG A 371 -8.05 12.28 5.90
CA ARG A 371 -8.22 10.85 5.63
C ARG A 371 -9.60 10.62 5.03
N MET A 372 -9.59 10.24 3.76
CA MET A 372 -10.76 9.97 2.93
C MET A 372 -10.58 8.61 2.24
N SER A 373 -11.57 8.14 1.47
CA SER A 373 -11.50 6.80 0.88
C SER A 373 -12.29 6.66 -0.42
N GLY A 374 -12.06 5.57 -1.14
CA GLY A 374 -12.73 5.27 -2.40
C GLY A 374 -11.82 5.27 -3.62
N ILE A 375 -12.42 5.16 -4.80
CA ILE A 375 -11.71 5.19 -6.09
C ILE A 375 -11.56 6.66 -6.49
N PHE A 376 -10.45 7.29 -6.10
CA PHE A 376 -10.30 8.76 -6.13
C PHE A 376 -9.51 9.30 -7.34
N ARG A 377 -8.96 8.40 -8.17
CA ARG A 377 -8.37 8.71 -9.48
C ARG A 377 -8.97 7.82 -10.57
N GLU A 378 -8.69 8.14 -11.81
CA GLU A 378 -9.31 7.55 -12.99
C GLU A 378 -9.25 6.02 -13.06
N VAL A 379 -10.26 5.46 -13.72
CA VAL A 379 -10.33 4.05 -14.08
C VAL A 379 -10.51 3.95 -15.59
N TYR A 380 -9.72 3.10 -16.24
CA TYR A 380 -9.88 2.81 -17.66
C TYR A 380 -9.33 1.43 -18.02
N LEU A 381 -9.73 0.93 -19.19
CA LEU A 381 -9.04 -0.18 -19.84
C LEU A 381 -8.13 0.36 -20.94
N PHE A 382 -7.01 -0.32 -21.17
CA PHE A 382 -6.26 -0.19 -22.40
C PHE A 382 -5.73 -1.54 -22.87
N ASN A 383 -5.41 -1.68 -24.16
CA ASN A 383 -4.85 -2.93 -24.67
C ASN A 383 -3.63 -2.76 -25.58
N THR A 384 -2.79 -3.78 -25.57
CA THR A 384 -1.56 -3.91 -26.36
C THR A 384 -1.62 -5.17 -27.23
N PRO A 385 -0.76 -5.33 -28.24
CA PRO A 385 -0.50 -6.65 -28.79
C PRO A 385 -0.05 -7.61 -27.67
N LYS A 386 -0.22 -8.92 -27.87
CA LYS A 386 0.20 -9.92 -26.86
C LYS A 386 1.71 -9.95 -26.59
N ALA A 387 2.49 -9.74 -27.64
CA ALA A 387 3.92 -9.48 -27.58
C ALA A 387 4.14 -7.97 -27.79
N ALA A 388 4.50 -7.23 -26.75
CA ALA A 388 4.55 -5.77 -26.80
C ALA A 388 5.66 -5.18 -25.94
N VAL A 389 6.09 -3.97 -26.28
CA VAL A 389 6.79 -3.10 -25.33
C VAL A 389 5.87 -2.86 -24.13
N ARG A 390 6.27 -3.32 -22.95
CA ARG A 390 5.54 -3.14 -21.69
C ARG A 390 6.02 -1.94 -20.91
N ASP A 391 7.32 -1.65 -20.96
CA ASP A 391 7.95 -0.53 -20.26
C ASP A 391 9.06 0.11 -21.10
N HIS A 392 9.38 1.36 -20.80
CA HIS A 392 10.48 2.10 -21.42
C HIS A 392 11.24 2.93 -20.39
N TYR A 393 12.56 2.94 -20.49
CA TYR A 393 13.44 3.75 -19.66
C TYR A 393 14.42 4.52 -20.52
N ILE A 394 14.36 5.85 -20.46
CA ILE A 394 15.18 6.76 -21.26
C ILE A 394 16.22 7.40 -20.37
N THR A 395 17.49 7.17 -20.70
CA THR A 395 18.63 7.81 -20.05
C THR A 395 19.46 8.57 -21.07
N SER A 396 20.15 9.61 -20.61
CA SER A 396 21.14 10.33 -21.42
C SER A 396 22.34 10.72 -20.58
N GLU A 397 23.52 10.51 -21.13
CA GLU A 397 24.77 11.03 -20.58
C GLU A 397 25.22 12.24 -21.41
N LEU A 398 25.31 13.41 -20.78
CA LEU A 398 25.79 14.63 -21.43
C LEU A 398 27.33 14.67 -21.43
N SER A 399 27.99 15.21 -22.44
CA SER A 399 29.43 15.49 -22.35
C SER A 399 29.72 16.55 -21.27
N ALA A 400 30.98 16.68 -20.84
CA ALA A 400 31.35 17.65 -19.80
C ALA A 400 31.03 19.11 -20.19
N ASP A 401 31.14 19.42 -21.48
CA ASP A 401 30.81 20.71 -22.10
C ASP A 401 29.35 20.82 -22.57
N TYR A 402 28.54 19.78 -22.35
CA TYR A 402 27.14 19.66 -22.81
C TYR A 402 26.94 19.72 -24.33
N ALA A 403 28.02 19.64 -25.11
CA ALA A 403 27.96 19.68 -26.56
C ALA A 403 27.49 18.36 -27.20
N LYS A 404 27.33 17.29 -26.41
CA LYS A 404 26.85 15.98 -26.88
C LYS A 404 25.99 15.31 -25.81
N ALA A 405 24.99 14.55 -26.23
CA ALA A 405 24.27 13.59 -25.38
C ALA A 405 24.34 12.19 -25.99
N ASP A 406 24.79 11.21 -25.22
CA ASP A 406 24.66 9.79 -25.54
C ASP A 406 23.38 9.25 -24.89
N VAL A 407 22.42 8.83 -25.71
CA VAL A 407 21.07 8.44 -25.31
C VAL A 407 20.93 6.92 -25.37
N ASN A 408 20.26 6.35 -24.35
CA ASN A 408 19.79 4.98 -24.35
C ASN A 408 18.29 4.94 -24.09
N ILE A 409 17.54 4.36 -25.02
CA ILE A 409 16.13 4.00 -24.81
C ILE A 409 16.10 2.50 -24.60
N GLN A 410 15.92 2.09 -23.34
CA GLN A 410 15.71 0.70 -22.99
C GLN A 410 14.22 0.37 -23.07
N LEU A 411 13.85 -0.67 -23.81
CA LEU A 411 12.50 -1.19 -23.90
C LEU A 411 12.45 -2.56 -23.21
N THR A 412 11.46 -2.77 -22.35
CA THR A 412 11.20 -4.08 -21.74
C THR A 412 10.02 -4.73 -22.45
N ILE A 413 10.21 -5.96 -22.95
CA ILE A 413 9.20 -6.68 -23.71
C ILE A 413 8.37 -7.60 -22.82
N ASP A 414 7.05 -7.53 -22.96
CA ASP A 414 6.12 -8.53 -22.46
C ASP A 414 5.61 -9.39 -23.62
N ASN A 415 5.99 -10.67 -23.60
CA ASN A 415 5.45 -11.72 -24.45
C ASN A 415 5.18 -12.97 -23.62
N ARG A 416 4.52 -12.82 -22.45
CA ARG A 416 4.33 -13.95 -21.52
C ARG A 416 3.46 -15.09 -22.07
N ASP A 417 2.75 -14.84 -23.19
CA ASP A 417 2.02 -15.86 -23.93
C ASP A 417 2.90 -16.66 -24.90
N ASN A 418 4.19 -16.31 -25.03
CA ASN A 418 5.17 -16.94 -25.93
C ASN A 418 4.74 -16.96 -27.41
N GLU A 419 4.15 -15.86 -27.88
CA GLU A 419 3.82 -15.69 -29.29
C GLU A 419 5.10 -15.75 -30.14
N GLN A 420 5.05 -16.45 -31.27
CA GLN A 420 6.13 -16.45 -32.26
C GLN A 420 6.13 -15.12 -32.99
N ALA A 421 6.97 -14.20 -32.54
CA ALA A 421 6.90 -12.81 -32.92
C ALA A 421 8.27 -12.25 -33.31
N GLU A 422 8.56 -12.16 -34.61
CA GLU A 422 9.65 -11.30 -35.09
C GLU A 422 9.10 -9.88 -35.28
N LYS A 423 9.69 -8.92 -34.56
CA LYS A 423 9.22 -7.54 -34.50
C LYS A 423 10.36 -6.58 -34.72
N LYS A 424 10.06 -5.44 -35.35
CA LYS A 424 10.97 -4.31 -35.47
C LYS A 424 10.53 -3.21 -34.51
N PHE A 425 11.46 -2.74 -33.69
CA PHE A 425 11.26 -1.66 -32.74
C PHE A 425 12.00 -0.44 -33.24
N ILE A 426 11.30 0.68 -33.40
CA ILE A 426 11.83 1.93 -33.93
C ILE A 426 11.68 3.00 -32.86
N ALA A 427 12.77 3.71 -32.58
CA ALA A 427 12.76 4.90 -31.75
C ALA A 427 13.11 6.12 -32.58
N LYS A 428 12.25 7.14 -32.53
CA LYS A 428 12.43 8.43 -33.19
C LYS A 428 12.42 9.53 -32.14
N ILE A 429 13.40 10.43 -32.17
CA ILE A 429 13.42 11.61 -31.29
C ILE A 429 13.24 12.88 -32.10
N PHE A 430 12.29 13.70 -31.67
CA PHE A 430 11.93 14.96 -32.29
C PHE A 430 12.28 16.13 -31.38
N ALA A 431 12.87 17.17 -31.96
CA ALA A 431 13.10 18.45 -31.32
C ALA A 431 11.77 19.17 -30.99
N PRO A 432 11.78 20.20 -30.13
CA PRO A 432 10.58 20.94 -29.73
C PRO A 432 9.82 21.57 -30.90
N ASP A 433 10.52 21.91 -31.99
CA ASP A 433 9.95 22.47 -33.22
C ASP A 433 9.31 21.40 -34.13
N GLY A 434 9.38 20.12 -33.75
CA GLY A 434 8.88 18.99 -34.52
C GLY A 434 9.88 18.41 -35.52
N THR A 435 11.12 18.90 -35.56
CA THR A 435 12.17 18.36 -36.44
C THR A 435 12.63 16.98 -35.96
N LEU A 436 12.72 15.99 -36.85
CA LEU A 436 13.31 14.68 -36.54
C LEU A 436 14.83 14.86 -36.34
N VAL A 437 15.32 14.49 -35.17
CA VAL A 437 16.74 14.63 -34.80
C VAL A 437 17.49 13.33 -35.02
N LYS A 438 16.89 12.19 -34.61
CA LYS A 438 17.49 10.87 -34.79
C LYS A 438 16.42 9.81 -34.88
N GLU A 439 16.71 8.77 -35.66
CA GLU A 439 15.96 7.54 -35.74
C GLU A 439 16.93 6.37 -35.59
N THR A 440 16.50 5.34 -34.87
CA THR A 440 17.19 4.06 -34.76
C THR A 440 16.17 2.93 -34.66
N SER A 441 16.59 1.72 -35.02
CA SER A 441 15.71 0.56 -34.93
C SER A 441 16.49 -0.72 -34.66
N LEU A 442 15.80 -1.72 -34.13
CA LEU A 442 16.32 -3.08 -34.02
C LEU A 442 15.22 -4.10 -34.32
N SER A 443 15.60 -5.29 -34.74
CA SER A 443 14.70 -6.44 -34.85
C SER A 443 14.96 -7.41 -33.71
N SER A 444 13.91 -7.99 -33.14
CA SER A 444 14.00 -9.01 -32.10
C SER A 444 12.88 -10.03 -32.22
N LYS A 445 13.11 -11.21 -31.65
CA LYS A 445 12.09 -12.26 -31.44
C LYS A 445 11.13 -11.94 -30.28
N ALA A 446 11.25 -10.75 -29.69
CA ALA A 446 10.36 -10.21 -28.68
C ALA A 446 10.10 -11.20 -27.53
N ARG A 447 11.15 -11.74 -26.92
CA ARG A 447 11.02 -12.70 -25.81
C ARG A 447 10.49 -11.99 -24.57
N HIS A 448 9.73 -12.70 -23.75
CA HIS A 448 9.26 -12.14 -22.47
C HIS A 448 10.44 -11.78 -21.56
N GLY A 449 10.42 -10.57 -20.99
CA GLY A 449 11.48 -10.05 -20.12
C GLY A 449 12.73 -9.56 -20.87
N GLU A 450 12.74 -9.63 -22.21
CA GLU A 450 13.87 -9.12 -23.00
C GLU A 450 13.99 -7.61 -22.87
N GLN A 451 15.22 -7.13 -22.66
CA GLN A 451 15.56 -5.72 -22.64
C GLN A 451 16.29 -5.32 -23.92
N LEU A 452 15.65 -4.47 -24.71
CA LEU A 452 16.18 -3.95 -25.97
C LEU A 452 16.74 -2.55 -25.75
N ASN A 453 17.96 -2.29 -26.21
CA ASN A 453 18.63 -1.00 -26.00
C ASN A 453 18.85 -0.28 -27.33
N LEU A 454 18.08 0.79 -27.56
CA LEU A 454 18.21 1.66 -28.72
C LEU A 454 19.10 2.85 -28.36
N LYS A 455 20.34 2.82 -28.86
CA LYS A 455 21.37 3.81 -28.51
C LYS A 455 21.69 4.72 -29.69
N PHE A 456 21.90 6.00 -29.41
CA PHE A 456 22.38 6.98 -30.37
C PHE A 456 22.93 8.23 -29.67
N SER A 457 23.70 9.03 -30.41
CA SER A 457 24.20 10.33 -29.94
C SER A 457 23.43 11.48 -30.57
N ILE A 458 23.32 12.58 -29.83
CA ILE A 458 22.81 13.88 -30.31
C ILE A 458 23.88 14.94 -30.07
N ASP A 459 24.20 15.69 -31.11
CA ASP A 459 25.10 16.83 -31.00
C ASP A 459 24.32 18.10 -30.62
N ARG A 460 24.89 18.87 -29.70
CA ARG A 460 24.39 20.14 -29.17
C ARG A 460 22.90 20.08 -28.79
N PRO A 461 22.49 19.15 -27.89
CA PRO A 461 21.11 19.04 -27.46
C PRO A 461 20.65 20.34 -26.80
N GLN A 462 19.41 20.76 -27.06
CA GLN A 462 18.80 21.84 -26.30
C GLN A 462 18.51 21.34 -24.88
N LEU A 463 19.07 22.03 -23.89
CA LEU A 463 19.02 21.59 -22.51
C LEU A 463 17.72 22.03 -21.84
N TRP A 464 17.19 21.16 -20.97
CA TRP A 464 16.03 21.43 -20.15
C TRP A 464 16.45 22.09 -18.83
N SER A 465 15.70 23.10 -18.44
CA SER A 465 15.72 23.67 -17.08
C SER A 465 14.30 24.12 -16.69
N ALA A 466 14.11 24.54 -15.44
CA ALA A 466 12.85 25.16 -15.02
C ALA A 466 12.60 26.53 -15.68
N GLU A 467 13.66 27.21 -16.14
CA GLU A 467 13.58 28.52 -16.81
C GLU A 467 13.32 28.36 -18.32
N THR A 468 13.91 27.33 -18.91
CA THR A 468 13.79 26.93 -20.31
C THR A 468 13.35 25.47 -20.38
N PRO A 469 12.03 25.19 -20.28
CA PRO A 469 11.50 23.82 -20.15
C PRO A 469 11.46 23.10 -21.51
N THR A 470 12.60 23.01 -22.18
CA THR A 470 12.74 22.44 -23.51
C THR A 470 12.50 20.92 -23.48
N LEU A 471 11.50 20.46 -24.22
CA LEU A 471 11.11 19.06 -24.27
C LEU A 471 11.22 18.51 -25.70
N TYR A 472 12.00 17.45 -25.85
CA TYR A 472 11.96 16.58 -27.02
C TYR A 472 10.79 15.62 -26.90
N THR A 473 10.33 15.08 -28.03
CA THR A 473 9.36 13.98 -28.04
C THR A 473 10.02 12.72 -28.57
N VAL A 474 10.02 11.66 -27.76
CA VAL A 474 10.50 10.33 -28.14
C VAL A 474 9.29 9.50 -28.54
N ARG A 475 9.24 9.05 -29.79
CA ARG A 475 8.24 8.12 -30.32
C ARG A 475 8.83 6.72 -30.36
N ILE A 476 8.06 5.75 -29.90
CA ILE A 476 8.39 4.33 -29.95
C ILE A 476 7.33 3.67 -30.81
N ILE A 477 7.77 2.99 -31.87
CA ILE A 477 6.93 2.29 -32.82
C ILE A 477 7.35 0.81 -32.83
N GLN A 478 6.38 -0.08 -32.74
CA GLN A 478 6.55 -1.51 -32.87
C GLN A 478 5.84 -1.96 -34.14
N GLN A 479 6.59 -2.63 -35.02
CA GLN A 479 6.10 -3.18 -36.27
C GLN A 479 6.14 -4.71 -36.25
N ASN A 480 5.15 -5.31 -36.91
CA ASN A 480 5.12 -6.74 -37.17
C ASN A 480 6.14 -7.17 -38.24
N ALA A 481 6.23 -8.47 -38.53
CA ALA A 481 7.15 -9.02 -39.53
C ALA A 481 6.89 -8.51 -40.96
N GLN A 482 5.68 -8.01 -41.24
CA GLN A 482 5.31 -7.41 -42.53
C GLN A 482 5.65 -5.91 -42.61
N GLY A 483 6.28 -5.34 -41.58
CA GLY A 483 6.64 -3.93 -41.53
C GLY A 483 5.47 -2.99 -41.28
N GLN A 484 4.33 -3.51 -40.80
CA GLN A 484 3.16 -2.72 -40.44
C GLN A 484 3.20 -2.38 -38.94
N ASP A 485 2.86 -1.15 -38.60
CA ASP A 485 2.68 -0.74 -37.21
C ASP A 485 1.57 -1.56 -36.53
N GLU A 486 1.83 -2.01 -35.32
CA GLU A 486 0.85 -2.69 -34.47
C GLU A 486 0.74 -2.07 -33.06
N MET A 487 1.70 -1.22 -32.73
CA MET A 487 1.69 -0.36 -31.56
C MET A 487 2.61 0.86 -31.75
N ALA A 488 2.16 2.04 -31.32
CA ALA A 488 2.98 3.24 -31.19
C ALA A 488 2.61 4.01 -29.93
N PHE A 489 3.59 4.67 -29.30
CA PHE A 489 3.36 5.63 -28.21
C PHE A 489 4.48 6.67 -28.17
N ALA A 490 4.27 7.74 -27.41
CA ALA A 490 5.25 8.81 -27.27
C ALA A 490 5.41 9.26 -25.81
N THR A 491 6.59 9.76 -25.49
CA THR A 491 6.93 10.35 -24.19
C THR A 491 7.76 11.62 -24.37
N LYS A 492 7.67 12.55 -23.42
CA LYS A 492 8.46 13.80 -23.43
C LYS A 492 9.78 13.58 -22.70
N TYR A 493 10.86 14.14 -23.22
CA TYR A 493 12.19 14.02 -22.62
C TYR A 493 12.91 15.36 -22.60
N GLY A 494 13.45 15.74 -21.44
CA GLY A 494 14.30 16.93 -21.28
C GLY A 494 15.75 16.53 -21.02
N PHE A 495 16.70 17.00 -21.82
CA PHE A 495 18.12 16.77 -21.58
C PHE A 495 18.60 17.62 -20.41
N ARG A 496 18.93 16.98 -19.29
CA ARG A 496 19.53 17.65 -18.13
C ARG A 496 20.53 16.73 -17.45
N ARG A 497 21.47 17.34 -16.73
CA ARG A 497 22.37 16.64 -15.80
C ARG A 497 22.11 17.19 -14.41
N ILE A 498 21.86 16.32 -13.44
CA ILE A 498 21.68 16.71 -12.03
C ILE A 498 22.87 16.18 -11.25
N GLU A 499 23.53 17.06 -10.51
CA GLU A 499 24.76 16.72 -9.79
C GLU A 499 24.83 17.42 -8.43
N ILE A 500 25.54 16.80 -7.49
CA ILE A 500 26.00 17.45 -6.27
C ILE A 500 27.53 17.51 -6.35
N LYS A 501 28.11 18.71 -6.33
CA LYS A 501 29.57 18.92 -6.32
C LYS A 501 29.92 19.82 -5.15
N ASN A 502 30.84 19.38 -4.28
CA ASN A 502 31.27 20.13 -3.09
C ASN A 502 30.08 20.68 -2.28
N SER A 503 29.08 19.84 -2.03
CA SER A 503 27.84 20.18 -1.30
C SER A 503 26.92 21.20 -1.98
N LEU A 504 27.15 21.53 -3.25
CA LEU A 504 26.30 22.41 -4.05
C LEU A 504 25.50 21.60 -5.07
N PHE A 505 24.23 21.95 -5.24
CA PHE A 505 23.30 21.31 -6.18
C PHE A 505 23.36 22.01 -7.54
N TYR A 506 23.56 21.23 -8.60
CA TYR A 506 23.66 21.70 -9.97
C TYR A 506 22.61 21.07 -10.87
N VAL A 507 22.06 21.87 -11.77
CA VAL A 507 21.30 21.40 -12.93
C VAL A 507 22.00 21.93 -14.18
N THR A 508 22.51 21.02 -14.97
CA THR A 508 23.20 21.29 -16.25
C THR A 508 24.33 22.31 -16.07
N GLY A 509 25.19 22.05 -15.07
CA GLY A 509 26.36 22.87 -14.76
C GLY A 509 26.08 24.18 -14.03
N GLN A 510 24.82 24.57 -13.88
CA GLN A 510 24.43 25.78 -13.16
C GLN A 510 24.04 25.44 -11.72
N ARG A 511 24.59 26.20 -10.75
CA ARG A 511 24.22 26.06 -9.34
C ARG A 511 22.76 26.49 -9.17
N VAL A 512 21.93 25.63 -8.58
CA VAL A 512 20.52 25.91 -8.35
C VAL A 512 20.26 26.10 -6.86
N MET A 513 19.51 27.15 -6.54
CA MET A 513 18.92 27.37 -5.22
C MET A 513 17.43 26.98 -5.31
N PRO A 514 16.99 25.89 -4.65
CA PRO A 514 15.59 25.46 -4.72
C PRO A 514 14.65 26.51 -4.11
N LYS A 515 13.78 27.10 -4.94
CA LYS A 515 12.68 27.98 -4.53
C LYS A 515 11.37 27.18 -4.52
N GLY A 516 11.33 26.14 -3.69
CA GLY A 516 10.26 25.14 -3.68
C GLY A 516 9.11 25.45 -2.72
N VAL A 517 7.99 24.76 -2.92
CA VAL A 517 6.85 24.70 -2.00
C VAL A 517 6.33 23.26 -1.97
N ASN A 518 5.88 22.78 -0.82
CA ASN A 518 5.17 21.50 -0.72
C ASN A 518 3.72 21.68 -1.19
N ARG A 519 3.21 20.73 -1.97
CA ARG A 519 1.84 20.78 -2.51
C ARG A 519 1.14 19.43 -2.34
N HIS A 520 0.10 19.39 -1.50
CA HIS A 520 -0.84 18.26 -1.46
C HIS A 520 -1.81 18.30 -2.65
N ASP A 521 -2.19 17.11 -3.14
CA ASP A 521 -3.30 16.95 -4.09
C ASP A 521 -4.64 17.14 -3.38
N THR A 522 -5.02 18.39 -3.12
CA THR A 522 -6.27 18.73 -2.41
C THR A 522 -7.16 19.62 -3.27
N SER A 523 -8.47 19.47 -3.10
CA SER A 523 -9.47 20.29 -3.78
C SER A 523 -10.63 20.64 -2.86
N PRO A 524 -11.04 21.92 -2.77
CA PRO A 524 -12.20 22.32 -1.96
C PRO A 524 -13.54 22.07 -2.68
N ALA A 525 -13.51 21.55 -3.90
CA ALA A 525 -14.73 21.34 -4.67
C ALA A 525 -15.59 20.25 -4.00
N PRO A 526 -16.90 20.49 -3.81
CA PRO A 526 -17.76 19.63 -3.00
C PRO A 526 -17.93 18.20 -3.56
N ARG A 527 -17.43 17.90 -4.78
CA ARG A 527 -17.53 16.58 -5.41
C ARG A 527 -16.18 15.94 -5.76
N GLY A 528 -15.05 16.53 -5.34
CA GLY A 528 -13.72 16.12 -5.78
C GLY A 528 -12.67 16.18 -4.69
N GLY A 529 -12.88 15.51 -3.56
CA GLY A 529 -11.81 15.19 -2.62
C GLY A 529 -10.68 14.49 -3.36
N THR A 530 -9.44 14.99 -3.18
CA THR A 530 -8.15 14.65 -3.82
C THR A 530 -8.12 14.40 -5.34
N ALA A 531 -9.25 14.51 -6.03
CA ALA A 531 -9.39 14.29 -7.47
C ALA A 531 -8.84 15.51 -8.22
N THR A 532 -7.60 15.42 -8.67
CA THR A 532 -6.93 16.43 -9.49
C THR A 532 -7.58 16.48 -10.87
N THR A 533 -8.51 17.42 -11.09
CA THR A 533 -9.01 17.69 -12.44
C THR A 533 -7.98 18.53 -13.23
N HIS A 534 -7.71 18.15 -14.48
CA HIS A 534 -6.74 18.79 -15.39
C HIS A 534 -6.82 20.33 -15.46
N ARG A 535 -8.02 20.93 -15.33
CA ARG A 535 -8.24 22.40 -15.38
C ARG A 535 -7.44 23.23 -14.35
N ARG A 536 -6.77 22.61 -13.38
CA ARG A 536 -6.02 23.33 -12.32
C ARG A 536 -4.54 23.53 -12.60
N PHE A 537 -4.00 22.96 -13.67
CA PHE A 537 -2.58 23.10 -14.02
C PHE A 537 -2.26 24.28 -14.96
N THR A 538 -3.26 24.97 -15.52
CA THR A 538 -3.05 25.92 -16.63
C THR A 538 -3.08 27.41 -16.26
N ALA A 539 -2.93 27.80 -14.99
CA ALA A 539 -3.11 29.19 -14.58
C ALA A 539 -1.90 29.83 -13.87
N VAL A 540 -0.69 29.72 -14.44
CA VAL A 540 0.36 30.74 -14.23
C VAL A 540 1.22 30.82 -15.50
N PRO A 541 1.10 31.84 -16.36
CA PRO A 541 2.14 32.10 -17.35
C PRO A 541 3.43 32.53 -16.62
N PRO A 542 4.63 32.07 -17.02
CA PRO A 542 5.87 32.52 -16.41
C PRO A 542 6.01 34.03 -16.65
N ARG A 543 6.01 34.83 -15.57
CA ARG A 543 6.52 36.20 -15.63
C ARG A 543 8.05 36.11 -15.72
N PRO A 544 8.71 36.79 -16.67
CA PRO A 544 10.16 36.84 -16.71
C PRO A 544 10.67 37.66 -15.52
N THR A 545 11.09 36.99 -14.44
CA THR A 545 11.90 37.63 -13.41
C THR A 545 13.35 37.69 -13.89
N LYS A 546 13.77 38.89 -14.31
CA LYS A 546 15.20 39.24 -14.41
C LYS A 546 15.79 39.10 -13.00
N CYS A 547 16.56 38.04 -12.75
CA CYS A 547 17.43 37.99 -11.59
C CYS A 547 18.61 38.95 -11.85
N PHE A 548 18.78 39.92 -10.97
CA PHE A 548 19.98 40.76 -10.92
C PHE A 548 21.18 39.86 -10.64
N ALA A 549 22.19 39.96 -11.50
CA ALA A 549 23.52 39.47 -11.22
C ALA A 549 24.18 40.38 -10.18
N THR A 550 24.75 39.76 -9.15
CA THR A 550 25.89 40.29 -8.40
C THR A 550 26.91 39.17 -8.28
#